data_AF-A0A5J4PQA8-F1
#
_entry.id   AF-A0A5J4PQA8-F1
#
_cell.length_a   1.000
_cell.length_b   1.000
_cell.length_c   1.000
_cell.angle_alpha   90.00
_cell.angle_beta   90.00
_cell.angle_gamma   90.00
#
_symmetry.space_group_name_H-M   'P 1'
#
loop_
_entity.id
_entity.type
_entity.pdbx_description
1 polymer ?
#
loop_
_entity_poly.entity_id
_entity_poly.type
_entity_poly.pdbx_seq_one_letter_code
_entity_poly.pdbx_strand_id
1 'polypeptide(L)' 'MIGANVYVQVFESTRGLKVGTKAEFTGRMLEITLGPGMLSRNYDGLQNDLDKMDGVFLKRGQYTYPLDNEKKWHFVPI' A
#
# COMPACT_ATOMS: atom_id res chain seq x y z
N MET A 1 -6.29 18.08 14.35
CA MET A 1 -6.62 17.51 15.67
C MET A 1 -7.62 18.43 16.34
N ILE A 2 -8.73 17.92 16.85
CA ILE A 2 -9.68 18.69 17.67
C ILE A 2 -9.54 18.13 19.09
N GLY A 3 -8.77 18.80 19.95
CA GLY A 3 -8.37 18.26 21.25
C GLY A 3 -7.56 16.96 21.10
N ALA A 4 -7.95 15.92 21.84
CA ALA A 4 -7.32 14.59 21.80
C ALA A 4 -7.84 13.70 20.65
N ASN A 5 -8.81 14.17 19.86
CA ASN A 5 -9.45 13.39 18.81
C ASN A 5 -8.99 13.83 17.41
N VAL A 6 -9.00 12.87 16.49
CA VAL A 6 -8.64 13.07 15.10
C VAL A 6 -9.59 12.29 14.19
N TYR A 7 -9.98 12.91 13.10
CA TYR A 7 -10.75 12.25 12.05
C TYR A 7 -9.76 11.65 11.05
N VAL A 8 -9.96 10.38 10.74
CA VAL A 8 -9.16 9.63 9.76
C VAL A 8 -10.05 9.11 8.66
N GLN A 9 -9.54 9.13 7.44
CA GLN A 9 -10.19 8.49 6.31
C GLN A 9 -9.59 7.09 6.13
N VAL A 10 -10.45 6.08 6.11
CA VAL A 10 -10.05 4.70 5.87
C VAL A 10 -10.24 4.40 4.38
N PHE A 11 -9.17 4.01 3.69
CA PHE A 11 -9.18 3.70 2.26
C PHE A 11 -9.65 2.27 1.95
N GLU A 12 -9.67 1.39 2.95
CA GLU A 12 -10.15 0.02 2.84
C GLU A 12 -11.49 -0.20 3.58
N SER A 13 -12.05 -1.41 3.46
CA SER A 13 -13.30 -1.75 4.14
C SER A 13 -13.22 -1.60 5.66
N THR A 14 -14.16 -0.85 6.23
CA THR A 14 -14.35 -0.69 7.68
C THR A 14 -15.19 -1.82 8.29
N ARG A 15 -15.62 -2.81 7.49
CA ARG A 15 -16.45 -3.93 7.96
C ARG A 15 -15.75 -4.66 9.10
N GLY A 16 -16.45 -4.84 10.22
CA GLY A 16 -15.94 -5.55 11.39
C GLY A 16 -15.10 -4.69 12.35
N LEU A 17 -14.82 -3.42 12.04
CA LEU A 17 -14.25 -2.49 13.01
C LEU A 17 -15.29 -2.18 14.12
N LYS A 18 -14.80 -2.03 15.34
CA LYS A 18 -15.61 -1.70 16.52
C LYS A 18 -14.96 -0.57 17.31
N VAL A 19 -15.76 0.13 18.12
CA VAL A 19 -15.22 1.09 19.10
C VAL A 19 -14.19 0.39 19.99
N GLY A 20 -13.04 1.04 20.19
CA GLY A 20 -11.90 0.48 20.94
C GLY A 20 -10.91 -0.32 20.09
N THR A 21 -11.14 -0.48 18.77
CA THR A 21 -10.11 -1.04 17.88
C THR A 21 -8.88 -0.13 17.90
N LYS A 22 -7.69 -0.72 18.08
CA LYS A 22 -6.42 0.02 18.07
C LYS A 22 -6.17 0.64 16.70
N ALA A 23 -5.71 1.88 16.69
CA ALA A 23 -5.22 2.57 15.51
C ALA A 23 -3.83 3.13 15.83
N GLU A 24 -2.90 3.01 14.89
CA GLU A 24 -1.51 3.44 15.05
C GLU A 24 -1.15 4.37 13.88
N PHE A 25 -0.48 5.49 14.20
CA PHE A 25 0.03 6.41 13.18
C PHE A 25 1.41 5.94 12.72
N THR A 26 1.61 5.86 11.41
CA THR A 26 2.90 5.47 10.83
C THR A 26 3.97 6.57 10.91
N GLY A 27 3.58 7.81 11.22
CA GLY A 27 4.49 8.96 11.32
C GLY A 27 4.95 9.54 9.98
N ARG A 28 4.41 9.05 8.86
CA ARG A 28 4.75 9.46 7.49
C ARG A 28 3.49 9.63 6.64
N MET A 29 3.59 10.42 5.58
CA MET A 29 2.49 10.61 4.63
C MET A 29 2.28 9.34 3.79
N LEU A 30 1.19 9.31 3.01
CA LEU A 30 1.04 8.31 1.96
C LEU A 30 2.17 8.51 0.95
N GLU A 31 2.90 7.43 0.68
CA GLU A 31 4.10 7.43 -0.15
C GLU A 31 4.00 6.35 -1.22
N ILE A 32 4.70 6.56 -2.33
CA ILE A 32 4.86 5.56 -3.38
C ILE A 32 6.33 5.15 -3.48
N THR A 33 6.56 3.87 -3.74
CA THR A 33 7.89 3.34 -4.04
C THR A 33 8.21 3.65 -5.49
N LEU A 34 9.26 4.42 -5.73
CA LEU A 34 9.75 4.72 -7.09
C LEU A 34 11.01 3.92 -7.40
N GLY A 35 11.04 3.27 -8.55
CA GLY A 35 12.24 2.59 -9.00
C GLY A 35 12.11 1.86 -10.34
N PRO A 36 13.21 1.29 -10.85
CA PRO A 36 13.18 0.44 -12.02
C PRO A 36 12.23 -0.74 -11.81
N GLY A 37 11.35 -0.98 -12.78
CA GLY A 37 10.36 -2.07 -12.73
C GLY A 37 8.93 -1.65 -12.45
N MET A 38 8.66 -0.37 -12.20
CA MET A 38 7.28 0.14 -12.10
C MET A 38 6.53 0.14 -13.43
N LEU A 39 7.25 0.34 -14.53
CA LEU A 39 6.62 0.35 -15.85
C LEU A 39 6.17 -1.06 -16.22
N SER A 40 5.07 -1.14 -16.98
CA SER A 40 4.44 -2.39 -17.41
C SER A 40 3.88 -3.24 -16.26
N ARG A 41 3.39 -2.59 -15.20
CA ARG A 41 2.71 -3.21 -14.05
C ARG A 41 1.35 -2.59 -13.82
N ASN A 42 0.42 -3.36 -13.27
CA ASN A 42 -0.89 -2.90 -12.86
C ASN A 42 -0.94 -2.77 -11.34
N TYR A 43 -1.29 -1.58 -10.86
CA TYR A 43 -1.38 -1.28 -9.43
C TYR A 43 -2.79 -0.83 -9.03
N ASP A 44 -3.16 -1.05 -7.77
CA ASP A 44 -4.34 -0.41 -7.17
C ASP A 44 -4.03 1.02 -6.69
N GLY A 45 -5.02 1.66 -6.04
CA GLY A 45 -4.89 3.03 -5.51
C GLY A 45 -3.92 3.19 -4.34
N LEU A 46 -3.37 2.10 -3.79
CA LEU A 46 -2.38 2.08 -2.71
C LEU A 46 -1.05 1.45 -3.15
N GLN A 47 -0.84 1.29 -4.47
CA GLN A 47 0.36 0.73 -5.08
C GLN A 47 0.59 -0.77 -4.81
N ASN A 48 -0.45 -1.55 -4.50
CA ASN A 48 -0.30 -3.01 -4.51
C ASN A 48 -0.25 -3.52 -5.95
N ASP A 49 0.77 -4.32 -6.28
CA ASP A 49 0.92 -5.01 -7.56
C ASP A 49 -0.17 -6.08 -7.72
N LEU A 50 -1.08 -5.86 -8.68
CA LEU A 50 -2.22 -6.72 -8.95
C LEU A 50 -1.82 -8.02 -9.64
N ASP A 51 -0.70 -8.04 -10.36
CA ASP A 51 -0.20 -9.24 -11.05
C ASP A 51 0.28 -10.30 -10.04
N LYS A 52 0.57 -9.88 -8.80
CA LYS A 52 1.00 -10.74 -7.69
C LYS A 52 -0.16 -11.24 -6.83
N MET A 53 -1.41 -10.95 -7.21
CA MET A 53 -2.58 -11.36 -6.45
C MET A 53 -3.31 -12.54 -7.10
N ASP A 54 -3.73 -13.49 -6.29
CA ASP A 54 -4.49 -14.65 -6.74
C ASP A 54 -6.01 -14.42 -6.66
N GLY A 55 -6.70 -14.80 -7.72
CA GLY A 55 -8.16 -14.79 -7.81
C GLY A 55 -8.75 -13.52 -8.40
N VAL A 56 -10.07 -13.54 -8.61
CA VAL A 56 -10.79 -12.44 -9.31
C VAL A 56 -11.09 -11.26 -8.38
N PHE A 57 -11.05 -11.47 -7.06
CA PHE A 57 -11.40 -10.47 -6.06
C PHE A 57 -10.24 -10.17 -5.13
N LEU A 58 -10.02 -8.87 -4.84
CA LEU A 58 -9.04 -8.42 -3.86
C LEU A 58 -9.44 -8.90 -2.46
N LYS A 59 -8.53 -9.62 -1.79
CA LYS A 59 -8.72 -10.00 -0.38
C LYS A 59 -8.29 -8.84 0.50
N ARG A 60 -9.10 -8.57 1.53
CA ARG A 60 -8.77 -7.56 2.53
C ARG A 60 -7.45 -7.88 3.23
N GLY A 61 -6.57 -6.90 3.35
CA GLY A 61 -5.27 -7.05 4.01
C GLY A 61 -4.24 -7.83 3.19
N GLN A 62 -4.52 -8.10 1.92
CA GLN A 62 -3.52 -8.63 0.99
C GLN A 62 -2.68 -7.46 0.46
N TYR A 63 -1.45 -7.34 0.95
CA TYR A 63 -0.50 -6.34 0.50
C TYR A 63 0.59 -7.00 -0.35
N THR A 64 0.93 -6.39 -1.47
CA THR A 64 1.99 -6.88 -2.37
C THR A 64 3.05 -5.81 -2.55
N TYR A 65 4.31 -6.21 -2.68
CA TYR A 65 5.40 -5.26 -2.87
C TYR A 65 5.38 -4.72 -4.30
N PRO A 66 5.45 -3.40 -4.52
CA PRO A 66 5.25 -2.80 -5.84
C PRO A 66 6.38 -3.07 -6.83
N LEU A 67 7.59 -3.30 -6.32
CA LEU A 67 8.77 -3.62 -7.11
C LEU A 67 9.18 -5.08 -6.91
N ASP A 68 10.01 -5.58 -7.81
CA ASP A 68 10.67 -6.87 -7.62
C ASP A 68 12.04 -6.63 -6.98
N ASN A 69 12.19 -7.02 -5.71
CA ASN A 69 13.44 -6.86 -4.95
C ASN A 69 14.53 -7.85 -5.36
N GLU A 70 14.18 -8.92 -6.08
CA GLU A 70 15.13 -9.92 -6.57
C GLU A 70 15.67 -9.57 -7.95
N LYS A 71 14.95 -8.72 -8.70
CA LYS A 71 15.35 -8.28 -10.02
C LYS A 71 16.58 -7.37 -9.97
N LYS A 72 17.63 -7.81 -10.65
CA LYS A 72 18.85 -7.01 -10.84
C LYS A 72 18.72 -6.12 -12.07
N TRP A 73 19.11 -4.86 -11.90
CA TRP A 73 19.10 -3.85 -12.97
C TRP A 73 20.53 -3.49 -13.35
N HIS A 74 20.80 -3.39 -14.66
CA HIS A 74 22.06 -2.86 -15.13
C HIS A 74 22.08 -1.35 -14.86
N PHE A 75 22.99 -0.91 -13.99
CA PHE A 75 23.15 0.50 -13.61
C PHE A 75 24.48 1.01 -14.15
N VAL A 76 24.44 2.14 -14.86
CA VAL A 76 25.61 2.86 -15.35
C VAL A 76 25.63 4.22 -14.64
N PRO A 77 26.65 4.51 -13.81
CA PRO A 77 26.78 5.81 -13.16
C PRO A 77 27.04 6.91 -14.21
N ILE A 78 26.58 8.13 -13.90
CA ILE A 78 26.78 9.33 -14.72
C ILE A 78 28.13 9.97 -14.36
#